data_AF-A0A959HRU6-F1
#
_entry.id   AF-A0A959HRU6-F1
#
_cell.length_a   1.000
_cell.length_b   1.000
_cell.length_c   1.000
_cell.angle_alpha   90.00
_cell.angle_beta   90.00
_cell.angle_gamma   90.00
#
_symmetry.space_group_name_H-M   'P 1'
#
loop_
_entity.id
_entity.type
_entity.pdbx_description
1 polymer ?
#
loop_
_entity_poly.entity_id
_entity_poly.type
_entity_poly.pdbx_seq_one_letter_code
_entity_poly.pdbx_strand_id
1 'polypeptide(L)'
;QSIFEQWPALDEFHGVMSQTFHPAEEGNLEPIKTRSSEMITKAKALAKSTVPAAFASPAITMATKKLVKGSKSLDKLVKKGNDEAITASLVGLHDVFHEIVGLCRGDDH
;
A
#
# COMPACT_ATOMS: atom_id res chain seq x y z
N GLN A 1 -1.48 7.15 -20.84
CA GLN A 1 -0.82 6.17 -19.96
C GLN A 1 -1.35 6.38 -18.55
N SER A 2 -1.95 5.35 -17.95
CA SER A 2 -2.42 5.37 -16.57
C SER A 2 -1.26 5.61 -15.59
N ILE A 3 -1.58 5.95 -14.34
CA ILE A 3 -0.58 6.11 -13.27
C ILE A 3 0.24 4.83 -13.11
N PHE A 4 -0.42 3.67 -13.17
CA PHE A 4 0.19 2.34 -12.99
C PHE A 4 1.15 1.97 -14.11
N GLU A 5 0.82 2.32 -15.35
CA GLU A 5 1.73 2.15 -16.49
C GLU A 5 2.93 3.11 -16.43
N GLN A 6 2.77 4.31 -15.85
CA GLN A 6 3.87 5.27 -15.68
C GLN A 6 4.77 4.93 -14.49
N TRP A 7 4.22 4.23 -13.48
CA TRP A 7 4.91 3.89 -12.25
C TRP A 7 4.76 2.39 -11.91
N PRO A 8 5.54 1.50 -12.56
CA PRO A 8 5.36 0.05 -12.40
C PRO A 8 5.48 -0.46 -10.96
N ALA A 9 6.34 0.14 -10.14
CA ALA A 9 6.47 -0.26 -8.74
C ALA A 9 5.19 0.05 -7.91
N LEU A 10 4.42 1.06 -8.30
CA LEU A 10 3.13 1.37 -7.68
C LEU A 10 2.07 0.34 -8.09
N ASP A 11 2.09 -0.09 -9.35
CA ASP A 11 1.23 -1.17 -9.84
C ASP A 11 1.54 -2.52 -9.18
N GLU A 12 2.81 -2.86 -9.03
CA GLU A 12 3.22 -4.08 -8.31
C GLU A 12 2.76 -4.08 -6.84
N PHE A 13 2.80 -2.92 -6.18
CA PHE A 13 2.25 -2.79 -4.83
C PHE A 13 0.73 -2.95 -4.84
N HIS A 14 0.05 -2.28 -5.77
CA HIS A 14 -1.39 -2.37 -5.96
C HIS A 14 -1.86 -3.82 -6.20
N GLY A 15 -1.11 -4.62 -6.95
CA GLY A 15 -1.40 -6.04 -7.17
C GLY A 15 -1.46 -6.84 -5.86
N VAL A 16 -0.49 -6.66 -4.95
CA VAL A 16 -0.52 -7.33 -3.64
C VAL A 16 -1.62 -6.75 -2.75
N MET A 17 -1.81 -5.43 -2.77
CA MET A 17 -2.86 -4.76 -2.01
C MET A 17 -4.24 -5.27 -2.39
N SER A 18 -4.62 -5.21 -3.67
CA SER A 18 -5.94 -5.65 -4.15
C SER A 18 -6.22 -7.13 -3.84
N GLN A 19 -5.22 -8.00 -4.01
CA GLN A 19 -5.32 -9.44 -3.73
C GLN A 19 -5.40 -9.79 -2.24
N THR A 20 -5.20 -8.81 -1.35
CA THR A 20 -5.28 -9.01 0.11
C THR A 20 -6.39 -8.19 0.75
N PHE A 21 -6.70 -7.00 0.21
CA PHE A 21 -7.75 -6.10 0.67
C PHE A 21 -9.14 -6.63 0.30
N HIS A 22 -9.44 -6.93 -0.97
CA HIS A 22 -10.78 -7.35 -1.36
C HIS A 22 -11.26 -8.62 -0.64
N PRO A 23 -10.44 -9.67 -0.46
CA PRO A 23 -10.85 -10.82 0.35
C PRO A 23 -11.14 -10.45 1.82
N ALA A 24 -10.42 -9.47 2.38
CA ALA A 24 -10.62 -9.02 3.75
C ALA A 24 -11.96 -8.27 3.94
N GLU A 25 -12.49 -7.63 2.90
CA GLU A 25 -13.83 -7.02 2.93
C GLU A 25 -14.93 -8.08 3.17
N GLU A 26 -14.68 -9.31 2.74
CA GLU A 26 -15.56 -10.47 2.94
C GLU A 26 -15.18 -11.29 4.19
N GLY A 27 -14.25 -10.80 5.01
CA GLY A 27 -13.77 -11.46 6.23
C GLY A 27 -12.68 -12.51 5.99
N ASN A 28 -12.24 -12.74 4.75
CA ASN A 28 -11.14 -13.66 4.47
C ASN A 28 -9.77 -12.97 4.67
N LEU A 29 -9.22 -13.12 5.87
CA LEU A 29 -7.89 -12.59 6.22
C LEU A 29 -6.73 -13.52 5.87
N GLU A 30 -6.97 -14.71 5.32
CA GLU A 30 -5.92 -15.66 4.98
C GLU A 30 -4.88 -15.07 4.00
N PRO A 31 -5.28 -14.37 2.91
CA PRO A 31 -4.32 -13.75 2.00
C PRO A 31 -3.39 -12.74 2.67
N ILE A 32 -3.93 -11.83 3.50
CA ILE A 32 -3.08 -10.83 4.17
C ILE A 32 -2.18 -11.47 5.24
N LYS A 33 -2.68 -12.49 5.95
CA LYS A 33 -1.88 -13.23 6.94
C LYS A 33 -0.67 -13.91 6.28
N THR A 34 -0.87 -14.50 5.10
CA THR A 34 0.20 -15.19 4.35
C THR A 34 1.15 -14.22 3.63
N ARG A 35 0.66 -13.06 3.17
CA ARG A 35 1.41 -12.17 2.26
C ARG A 35 1.85 -10.83 2.85
N SER A 36 1.64 -10.60 4.15
CA SER A 36 2.04 -9.34 4.81
C SER A 36 3.53 -8.98 4.66
N SER A 37 4.42 -9.97 4.62
CA SER A 37 5.85 -9.74 4.35
C SER A 37 6.15 -9.38 2.88
N GLU A 38 5.37 -9.87 1.91
CA GLU A 38 5.43 -9.45 0.51
C GLU A 38 4.99 -7.98 0.38
N MET A 39 3.92 -7.59 1.07
CA MET A 39 3.44 -6.21 1.14
C MET A 39 4.54 -5.23 1.60
N ILE A 40 5.35 -5.61 2.61
CA ILE A 40 6.50 -4.81 3.04
C ILE A 40 7.54 -4.70 1.92
N THR A 41 7.84 -5.80 1.25
CA THR A 41 8.84 -5.84 0.18
C THR A 41 8.45 -4.92 -0.96
N LYS A 42 7.19 -4.97 -1.40
CA LYS A 42 6.65 -4.09 -2.45
C LYS A 42 6.61 -2.62 -2.02
N ALA A 43 6.20 -2.32 -0.79
CA ALA A 43 6.23 -0.94 -0.29
C ALA A 43 7.65 -0.36 -0.28
N LYS A 44 8.65 -1.16 0.14
CA LYS A 44 10.06 -0.75 0.13
C LYS A 44 10.58 -0.56 -1.29
N ALA A 45 10.17 -1.41 -2.23
CA ALA A 45 10.54 -1.28 -3.64
C ALA A 45 9.96 0.01 -4.22
N LEU A 46 8.68 0.29 -3.99
CA LEU A 46 8.02 1.54 -4.37
C LEU A 46 8.75 2.77 -3.82
N ALA A 47 9.03 2.81 -2.52
CA ALA A 47 9.73 3.94 -1.89
C ALA A 47 11.18 4.15 -2.37
N LYS A 48 11.80 3.14 -2.99
CA LYS A 48 13.14 3.22 -3.59
C LYS A 48 13.11 3.46 -5.10
N SER A 49 11.96 3.25 -5.74
CA SER A 49 11.81 3.43 -7.18
C SER A 49 11.91 4.90 -7.57
N THR A 50 12.29 5.16 -8.81
CA THR A 50 12.26 6.50 -9.37
C THR A 50 10.80 6.95 -9.51
N VAL A 51 10.41 8.00 -8.79
CA VAL A 51 9.11 8.64 -8.96
C VAL A 51 9.08 9.29 -10.35
N PRO A 52 8.07 9.02 -11.19
CA PRO A 52 7.94 9.71 -12.47
C PRO A 52 7.90 11.23 -12.29
N ALA A 53 8.54 11.97 -13.20
CA ALA A 53 8.64 13.43 -13.11
C ALA A 53 7.28 14.12 -13.00
N ALA A 54 6.24 13.55 -13.63
CA ALA A 54 4.87 14.05 -13.57
C ALA A 54 4.24 14.01 -12.16
N PHE A 55 4.76 13.17 -11.26
CA PHE A 55 4.22 12.99 -9.90
C PHE A 55 5.19 13.44 -8.81
N ALA A 56 6.41 13.84 -9.19
CA ALA A 56 7.49 14.09 -8.25
C ALA A 56 7.18 15.27 -7.32
N SER A 57 6.88 14.96 -6.05
CA SER A 57 6.64 15.95 -5.01
C SER A 57 7.13 15.48 -3.64
N PRO A 58 7.37 16.40 -2.69
CA PRO A 58 7.63 16.05 -1.29
C PRO A 58 6.49 15.22 -0.69
N ALA A 59 5.23 15.51 -1.04
CA ALA A 59 4.06 14.80 -0.54
C ALA A 59 4.08 13.32 -0.95
N ILE A 60 4.36 13.01 -2.23
CA ILE A 60 4.50 11.62 -2.68
C ILE A 60 5.64 10.89 -1.94
N THR A 61 6.75 11.58 -1.72
CA THR A 61 7.89 11.01 -0.98
C THR A 61 7.52 10.71 0.49
N MET A 62 6.69 11.55 1.12
CA MET A 62 6.19 11.29 2.47
C MET A 62 5.17 10.15 2.49
N ALA A 63 4.23 10.13 1.54
CA ALA A 63 3.18 9.12 1.45
C ALA A 63 3.77 7.72 1.20
N THR A 64 4.76 7.57 0.33
CA THR A 64 5.48 6.30 0.13
C THR A 64 6.22 5.82 1.38
N LYS A 65 6.80 6.72 2.19
CA LYS A 65 7.37 6.38 3.50
C LYS A 65 6.31 5.96 4.52
N LYS A 66 5.15 6.63 4.52
CA LYS A 66 3.98 6.28 5.34
C LYS A 66 3.49 4.88 4.98
N LEU A 67 3.41 4.56 3.69
CA LEU A 67 3.06 3.23 3.19
C LEU A 67 4.02 2.15 3.71
N VAL A 68 5.34 2.37 3.60
CA VAL A 68 6.34 1.43 4.16
C VAL A 68 6.17 1.21 5.67
N LYS A 69 5.92 2.29 6.42
CA LYS A 69 5.68 2.21 7.87
C LYS A 69 4.40 1.43 8.16
N GLY A 70 3.32 1.71 7.44
CA GLY A 70 2.05 1.02 7.55
C GLY A 70 2.16 -0.48 7.26
N SER A 71 2.82 -0.89 6.17
CA SER A 71 3.03 -2.30 5.84
C SER A 71 3.80 -3.05 6.93
N LYS A 72 4.80 -2.41 7.55
CA LYS A 72 5.55 -2.98 8.69
C LYS A 72 4.68 -3.11 9.94
N SER A 73 3.81 -2.15 10.21
CA SER A 73 2.87 -2.22 11.34
C SER A 73 1.85 -3.34 11.12
N LEU A 74 1.31 -3.47 9.91
CA LEU A 74 0.38 -4.52 9.54
C LEU A 74 0.98 -5.92 9.71
N ASP A 75 2.19 -6.17 9.21
CA ASP A 75 2.91 -7.44 9.38
C ASP A 75 3.14 -7.80 10.86
N LYS A 76 3.41 -6.81 11.72
CA LYS A 76 3.49 -7.03 13.17
C LYS A 76 2.16 -7.43 13.78
N LEU A 77 1.04 -6.88 13.30
CA LEU A 77 -0.30 -7.23 13.77
C LEU A 77 -0.70 -8.63 13.29
N VAL A 78 -0.38 -8.98 12.04
CA VAL A 78 -0.54 -10.33 11.49
C VAL A 78 0.17 -11.37 12.38
N LYS A 79 1.42 -11.10 12.79
CA LYS A 79 2.19 -11.97 13.67
C LYS A 79 1.62 -12.09 15.09
N LYS A 80 0.79 -11.15 15.52
CA LYS A 80 0.09 -11.19 16.82
C LYS A 80 -1.25 -11.93 16.75
N GLY A 81 -1.83 -12.09 15.56
CA GLY A 81 -3.09 -12.84 15.36
C GLY A 81 -4.35 -12.13 15.86
N ASN A 82 -4.39 -10.79 15.84
CA ASN A 82 -5.62 -10.04 16.15
C ASN A 82 -6.32 -9.61 14.85
N ASP A 83 -7.41 -10.27 14.51
CA ASP A 83 -8.10 -10.12 13.23
C ASP A 83 -8.75 -8.74 13.05
N GLU A 84 -9.40 -8.21 14.09
CA GLU A 84 -9.99 -6.86 14.07
C GLU A 84 -8.93 -5.79 13.83
N ALA A 85 -7.77 -5.90 14.50
CA ALA A 85 -6.65 -4.99 14.32
C ALA A 85 -5.99 -5.14 12.95
N ILE A 86 -5.91 -6.37 12.41
CA ILE A 86 -5.41 -6.62 11.06
C ILE A 86 -6.31 -5.93 10.03
N THR A 87 -7.63 -6.12 10.11
CA THR A 87 -8.60 -5.49 9.21
C THR A 87 -8.50 -3.97 9.26
N ALA A 88 -8.55 -3.38 10.47
CA ALA A 88 -8.44 -1.92 10.63
C ALA A 88 -7.10 -1.38 10.09
N SER A 89 -5.99 -2.08 10.33
CA SER A 89 -4.68 -1.67 9.81
C SER A 89 -4.55 -1.85 8.31
N LEU A 90 -5.23 -2.82 7.71
CA LEU A 90 -5.25 -3.06 6.27
C LEU A 90 -6.07 -1.98 5.55
N VAL A 91 -7.22 -1.58 6.10
CA VAL A 91 -8.01 -0.41 5.65
C VAL A 91 -7.17 0.86 5.67
N GLY A 92 -6.53 1.17 6.81
CA GLY A 92 -5.69 2.35 6.88
C GLY A 92 -4.48 2.31 5.92
N LEU A 93 -3.94 1.13 5.61
CA LEU A 93 -2.88 1.00 4.61
C LEU A 93 -3.40 1.24 3.18
N HIS A 94 -4.60 0.76 2.88
CA HIS A 94 -5.29 1.00 1.62
C HIS A 94 -5.59 2.49 1.42
N ASP A 95 -6.02 3.22 2.46
CA ASP A 95 -6.23 4.67 2.39
C ASP A 95 -4.94 5.43 2.06
N VAL A 96 -3.80 5.03 2.63
CA VAL A 96 -2.49 5.62 2.28
C VAL A 96 -2.11 5.35 0.83
N PHE A 97 -2.48 4.19 0.29
CA PHE A 97 -2.29 3.93 -1.14
C PHE A 97 -3.16 4.84 -2.01
N HIS A 98 -4.43 5.06 -1.64
CA HIS A 98 -5.30 6.01 -2.35
C HIS A 98 -4.83 7.46 -2.22
N GLU A 99 -4.24 7.85 -1.08
CA GLU A 99 -3.56 9.14 -0.92
C GLU A 99 -2.45 9.32 -1.98
N ILE A 100 -1.61 8.30 -2.20
CA ILE A 100 -0.57 8.35 -3.25
C ILE A 100 -1.20 8.50 -4.64
N VAL A 101 -2.25 7.72 -4.94
CA VAL A 101 -2.93 7.78 -6.24
C VAL A 101 -3.59 9.14 -6.47
N GLY A 102 -4.23 9.73 -5.45
CA GLY A 102 -4.81 11.08 -5.51
C GLY A 102 -3.76 12.16 -5.77
N LEU A 103 -2.63 12.09 -5.07
CA LEU A 103 -1.49 12.98 -5.31
C LEU A 103 -0.94 12.86 -6.75
N CYS A 104 -0.94 11.66 -7.34
CA CYS A 104 -0.56 11.46 -8.75
C CYS A 104 -1.59 12.06 -9.74
N ARG A 105 -2.86 12.19 -9.34
CA ARG A 105 -3.93 12.80 -10.16
C ARG A 105 -3.98 14.33 -10.05
N GLY A 106 -3.38 14.89 -9.01
CA GLY A 106 -3.54 16.30 -8.65
C GLY A 106 -4.85 16.58 -7.92
N ASP A 107 -5.43 15.56 -7.28
CA ASP A 107 -6.62 15.72 -6.44
C ASP A 107 -6.18 16.33 -5.10
N ASP A 108 -6.47 17.61 -4.86
CA ASP A 108 -6.34 18.26 -3.54
C ASP A 108 -7.50 17.80 -2.65
N HIS A 109 -7.21 16.97 -1.65
CA HIS A 109 -8.18 16.57 -0.61
C HIS A 109 -7.63 16.90 0.79
#